data_AF-A0A7K0NY70-F1
#
_entry.id   AF-A0A7K0NY70-F1
#
_cell.length_a   1.000
_cell.length_b   1.000
_cell.length_c   1.000
_cell.angle_alpha   90.00
_cell.angle_beta   90.00
_cell.angle_gamma   90.00
#
_symmetry.space_group_name_H-M   'P 1'
#
loop_
_entity.id
_entity.type
_entity.pdbx_description
1 polymer ?
#
loop_
_entity_poly.entity_id
_entity_poly.type
_entity_poly.pdbx_seq_one_letter_code
_entity_poly.pdbx_strand_id
1 'polypeptide(L)'
;MSSPSPSRSSGAVAVVACGALSSDITEIANARGWDIDLYPLPPLLHNRPERIAPEVDRLLGELAPRYSALAVAYADCGSYGAIDAVCESRGVPRLGGSHCYDVYAGVERLRAVFDDEPGTYVLTDFLASSFARTVVAELGLDRHP
;
A
#
# COMPACT_ATOMS: atom_id res chain seq x y z
N MET A 1 23.41 -2.04 10.11
CA MET A 1 23.32 -0.81 10.92
C MET A 1 23.27 0.35 9.95
N SER A 2 22.09 0.86 9.65
CA SER A 2 21.92 1.95 8.68
C SER A 2 21.88 3.28 9.42
N SER A 3 22.72 4.21 8.99
CA SER A 3 22.88 5.57 9.52
C SER A 3 21.57 6.38 9.47
N PRO A 4 21.37 7.36 10.38
CA PRO A 4 20.16 8.18 10.35
C PRO A 4 20.22 9.15 9.15
N SER A 5 19.18 9.10 8.31
CA SER A 5 18.91 10.05 7.23
C SER A 5 18.71 11.47 7.77
N PRO A 6 19.04 12.53 7.01
CA PRO A 6 19.00 13.91 7.48
C PRO A 6 17.59 14.30 7.92
N SER A 7 17.49 15.09 9.00
CA SER A 7 16.23 15.62 9.52
C SER A 7 15.57 16.51 8.46
N ARG A 8 14.49 16.02 7.84
CA ARG A 8 13.62 16.82 6.98
C ARG A 8 12.91 17.91 7.78
N SER A 9 12.53 18.98 7.08
CA SER A 9 11.82 20.14 7.61
C SER A 9 10.52 19.79 8.33
N SER A 10 10.15 20.61 9.32
CA SER A 10 8.86 20.58 9.99
C SER A 10 7.73 20.89 9.01
N GLY A 11 7.22 19.87 8.32
CA GLY A 11 6.22 20.02 7.26
C GLY A 11 6.07 18.80 6.35
N ALA A 12 6.99 17.82 6.41
CA ALA A 12 6.87 16.60 5.64
C ALA A 12 5.62 15.79 6.07
N VAL A 13 5.01 15.11 5.09
CA VAL A 13 3.91 14.14 5.28
C VAL A 13 4.48 12.74 5.16
N ALA A 14 4.16 11.84 6.10
CA ALA A 14 4.48 10.43 5.95
C ALA A 14 3.32 9.65 5.33
N VAL A 15 3.63 8.85 4.31
CA VAL A 15 2.66 8.02 3.60
C VAL A 15 2.99 6.55 3.85
N VAL A 16 2.17 5.84 4.62
CA VAL A 16 2.25 4.38 4.75
C VAL A 16 1.56 3.76 3.54
N ALA A 17 2.31 3.07 2.69
CA ALA A 17 1.82 2.67 1.37
C ALA A 17 1.86 1.15 1.15
N CYS A 18 0.99 0.67 0.26
CA CYS A 18 1.17 -0.65 -0.31
C CYS A 18 2.48 -0.70 -1.11
N GLY A 19 3.31 -1.72 -0.85
CA GLY A 19 4.57 -1.90 -1.58
C GLY A 19 4.39 -1.98 -3.10
N ALA A 20 3.24 -2.48 -3.58
CA ALA A 20 2.94 -2.56 -5.00
C ALA A 20 2.67 -1.20 -5.66
N LEU A 21 2.29 -0.17 -4.89
CA LEU A 21 2.04 1.19 -5.39
C LEU A 21 3.25 2.12 -5.24
N SER A 22 4.34 1.64 -4.66
CA SER A 22 5.39 2.51 -4.15
C SER A 22 6.15 3.26 -5.24
N SER A 23 6.42 2.60 -6.37
CA SER A 23 7.05 3.22 -7.52
C SER A 23 6.16 4.33 -8.10
N ASP A 24 4.88 4.05 -8.30
CA ASP A 24 3.93 5.02 -8.89
C ASP A 24 3.74 6.24 -7.98
N ILE A 25 3.60 6.02 -6.66
CA ILE A 25 3.49 7.12 -5.69
C ILE A 25 4.76 7.98 -5.71
N THR A 26 5.93 7.36 -5.79
CA THR A 26 7.22 8.07 -5.86
C THR A 26 7.32 8.91 -7.13
N GLU A 27 6.93 8.35 -8.28
CA GLU A 27 6.93 9.06 -9.55
C GLU A 27 5.97 10.26 -9.52
N ILE A 28 4.74 10.07 -9.03
CA ILE A 28 3.74 11.13 -8.89
C ILE A 28 4.24 12.22 -7.93
N ALA A 29 4.80 11.84 -6.79
CA ALA A 29 5.32 12.79 -5.81
C ALA A 29 6.45 13.65 -6.40
N ASN A 30 7.38 13.04 -7.12
CA ASN A 30 8.47 13.75 -7.79
C ASN A 30 7.94 14.69 -8.89
N ALA A 31 7.02 14.21 -9.73
CA ALA A 31 6.44 15.01 -10.81
C ALA A 31 5.64 16.21 -10.28
N ARG A 32 5.03 16.09 -9.11
CA ARG A 32 4.22 17.14 -8.47
C ARG A 32 4.96 17.97 -7.42
N GLY A 33 6.23 17.64 -7.13
CA GLY A 33 7.01 18.30 -6.09
C GLY A 33 6.44 18.13 -4.68
N TRP A 34 5.79 16.99 -4.39
CA TRP A 34 5.23 16.72 -3.08
C TRP A 34 6.33 16.40 -2.05
N ASP A 35 6.33 17.08 -0.90
CA ASP A 35 7.23 16.79 0.22
C ASP A 35 6.66 15.67 1.10
N ILE A 36 6.79 14.44 0.60
CA ILE A 36 6.38 13.23 1.31
C ILE A 36 7.55 12.29 1.56
N ASP A 37 7.47 11.55 2.66
CA ASP A 37 8.26 10.34 2.88
C ASP A 37 7.37 9.11 2.78
N LEU A 38 7.79 8.17 1.94
CA LEU A 38 7.03 6.95 1.66
C LEU A 38 7.55 5.80 2.53
N TYR A 39 6.62 5.13 3.21
CA TYR A 39 6.85 3.98 4.06
C TYR A 39 6.12 2.77 3.47
N PRO A 40 6.76 2.03 2.54
CA PRO A 40 6.13 0.90 1.88
C PRO A 40 6.03 -0.30 2.81
N LEU A 41 4.83 -0.88 2.91
CA LEU A 41 4.59 -2.15 3.57
C LEU A 41 4.96 -3.33 2.66
N PRO A 42 5.44 -4.46 3.23
CA PRO A 42 5.76 -5.64 2.46
C PRO A 42 4.57 -6.14 1.62
N PRO A 43 4.72 -6.32 0.29
CA PRO A 43 3.65 -6.84 -0.55
C PRO A 43 3.12 -8.21 -0.11
N LEU A 44 3.93 -8.99 0.61
CA LEU A 44 3.55 -10.31 1.13
C LEU A 44 2.44 -10.28 2.19
N LEU A 45 2.10 -9.11 2.75
CA LEU A 45 0.95 -8.98 3.64
C LEU A 45 -0.37 -9.39 2.98
N HIS A 46 -0.48 -9.38 1.64
CA HIS A 46 -1.68 -9.87 0.94
C HIS A 46 -1.91 -11.38 1.11
N ASN A 47 -0.87 -12.15 1.47
CA ASN A 47 -1.04 -13.57 1.81
C ASN A 47 -1.57 -13.77 3.24
N ARG A 48 -1.57 -12.71 4.06
CA ARG A 48 -2.05 -12.66 5.45
C ARG A 48 -2.76 -11.33 5.72
N PRO A 49 -3.91 -11.05 5.08
CA PRO A 49 -4.58 -9.75 5.17
C PRO A 49 -4.88 -9.30 6.60
N GLU A 50 -5.08 -10.24 7.52
CA GLU A 50 -5.27 -10.00 8.95
C GLU A 50 -4.07 -9.27 9.61
N ARG A 51 -2.91 -9.25 8.97
CA ARG A 51 -1.70 -8.55 9.43
C ARG A 51 -1.56 -7.14 8.87
N ILE A 52 -2.37 -6.75 7.87
CA ILE A 52 -2.28 -5.41 7.26
C ILE A 52 -2.57 -4.33 8.30
N ALA A 53 -3.73 -4.40 8.97
CA ALA A 53 -4.15 -3.38 9.92
C ALA A 53 -3.19 -3.23 11.12
N PRO A 54 -2.71 -4.31 11.78
CA PRO A 54 -1.69 -4.20 12.83
C PRO A 54 -0.39 -3.53 12.36
N GLU A 55 0.06 -3.82 11.14
CA GLU A 55 1.32 -3.27 10.63
C GLU A 55 1.18 -1.80 10.22
N VAL A 56 0.02 -1.41 9.67
CA VAL A 56 -0.35 -0.01 9.46
C VAL A 56 -0.38 0.74 10.79
N ASP A 57 -1.08 0.19 11.80
CA ASP A 57 -1.20 0.81 13.12
C ASP A 57 0.16 1.04 13.78
N ARG A 58 1.04 0.04 13.72
CA ARG A 58 2.41 0.09 14.22
C ARG A 58 3.19 1.24 13.58
N LEU A 59 3.21 1.31 12.25
CA LEU A 59 3.93 2.37 11.54
C LEU A 59 3.35 3.76 11.81
N LEU A 60 2.02 3.91 11.81
CA LEU A 60 1.39 5.19 12.12
C LEU A 60 1.80 5.68 13.53
N GLY A 61 1.84 4.78 14.52
CA GLY A 61 2.31 5.10 15.87
C GLY A 61 3.77 5.54 15.93
N GLU A 62 4.65 4.89 15.16
CA GLU A 62 6.07 5.24 15.09
C GLU A 62 6.32 6.59 14.38
N LEU A 63 5.48 6.93 13.39
CA LEU A 63 5.66 8.10 12.53
C LEU A 63 4.97 9.35 13.10
N ALA A 64 3.88 9.20 13.85
CA ALA A 64 3.12 10.32 14.40
C ALA A 64 3.97 11.37 15.15
N PRO A 65 5.00 11.01 15.96
CA PRO A 65 5.82 12.01 16.64
C PRO A 65 6.81 12.77 15.72
N ARG A 66 7.01 12.31 14.48
CA ARG A 66 8.07 12.80 13.57
C ARG A 66 7.54 13.61 12.39
N TYR A 67 6.26 13.45 12.05
CA TYR A 67 5.65 14.02 10.86
C TYR A 67 4.50 14.96 11.21
N SER A 68 4.29 15.97 10.36
CA SER A 68 3.21 16.95 10.56
C SER A 68 1.83 16.43 10.16
N ALA A 69 1.79 15.47 9.23
CA ALA A 69 0.60 14.75 8.82
C ALA A 69 0.96 13.33 8.39
N LEU A 70 -0.03 12.44 8.47
CA LEU A 70 0.06 11.05 8.04
C LEU A 70 -1.02 10.77 6.99
N ALA A 71 -0.75 9.87 6.07
CA ALA A 71 -1.74 9.31 5.16
C ALA A 71 -1.44 7.83 4.91
N VAL A 72 -2.47 7.07 4.54
CA VAL A 72 -2.36 5.65 4.20
C VAL A 72 -2.69 5.44 2.72
N ALA A 73 -1.67 5.15 1.91
CA ALA A 73 -1.84 4.74 0.53
C ALA A 73 -2.02 3.22 0.41
N TYR A 74 -3.07 2.72 1.06
CA TYR A 74 -3.44 1.31 1.11
C TYR A 74 -4.99 1.22 1.14
N ALA A 75 -5.55 0.42 0.25
CA ALA A 75 -6.99 0.10 0.23
C ALA A 75 -7.34 -0.98 1.27
N ASP A 76 -8.52 -1.60 1.21
CA ASP A 76 -8.85 -2.68 2.15
C ASP A 76 -7.98 -3.94 1.97
N CYS A 77 -7.83 -4.42 0.73
CA CYS A 77 -7.02 -5.59 0.36
C CYS A 77 -7.30 -6.85 1.21
N GLY A 78 -8.56 -7.07 1.59
CA GLY A 78 -8.97 -8.23 2.37
C GLY A 78 -8.82 -8.06 3.88
N SER A 79 -8.59 -6.85 4.36
CA SER A 79 -8.63 -6.53 5.80
C SER A 79 -10.07 -6.52 6.35
N TYR A 80 -11.08 -6.47 5.47
CA TYR A 80 -12.50 -6.43 5.79
C TYR A 80 -12.87 -5.30 6.77
N GLY A 81 -12.32 -4.10 6.53
CA GLY A 81 -12.57 -2.89 7.32
C GLY A 81 -11.65 -2.73 8.55
N ALA A 82 -10.75 -3.68 8.81
CA ALA A 82 -9.81 -3.54 9.93
C ALA A 82 -8.86 -2.34 9.75
N ILE A 83 -8.42 -2.07 8.52
CA ILE A 83 -7.60 -0.88 8.23
C ILE A 83 -8.39 0.43 8.41
N ASP A 84 -9.70 0.40 8.16
CA ASP A 84 -10.61 1.53 8.31
C ASP A 84 -10.70 1.92 9.77
N ALA A 85 -10.96 0.93 10.63
CA ALA A 85 -11.04 1.13 12.07
C ALA A 85 -9.73 1.74 12.63
N VAL A 86 -8.56 1.26 12.16
CA VAL A 86 -7.27 1.84 12.54
C VAL A 86 -7.16 3.30 12.08
N CYS A 87 -7.45 3.58 10.81
CA CYS A 87 -7.33 4.91 10.23
C CYS A 87 -8.29 5.92 10.89
N GLU A 88 -9.55 5.52 11.10
CA GLU A 88 -10.58 6.31 11.77
C GLU A 88 -10.21 6.62 13.21
N SER A 89 -9.75 5.63 13.99
CA SER A 89 -9.35 5.82 15.38
C SER A 89 -8.19 6.82 15.55
N ARG A 90 -7.36 6.97 14.52
CA ARG A 90 -6.21 7.88 14.47
C ARG A 90 -6.48 9.18 13.73
N GLY A 91 -7.65 9.33 13.10
CA GLY A 91 -7.96 10.48 12.25
C GLY A 91 -7.05 10.60 11.02
N VAL A 92 -6.57 9.47 10.48
CA VAL A 92 -5.65 9.42 9.34
C VAL A 92 -6.43 9.09 8.06
N PRO A 93 -6.31 9.87 6.97
CA PRO A 93 -6.96 9.54 5.71
C PRO A 93 -6.29 8.33 5.05
N ARG A 94 -7.09 7.52 4.35
CA ARG A 94 -6.60 6.41 3.51
C ARG A 94 -7.16 6.44 2.10
N LEU A 95 -6.47 5.77 1.17
CA LEU A 95 -7.05 5.40 -0.12
C LEU A 95 -8.27 4.52 0.09
N GLY A 96 -9.37 4.84 -0.60
CA GLY A 96 -10.57 4.01 -0.67
C GLY A 96 -10.38 2.75 -1.54
N GLY A 97 -11.45 1.97 -1.68
CA GLY A 97 -11.48 0.78 -2.52
C GLY A 97 -11.28 -0.53 -1.77
N SER A 98 -11.63 -1.62 -2.45
CA SER A 98 -11.45 -3.00 -1.99
C SER A 98 -10.04 -3.51 -2.29
N HIS A 99 -9.41 -3.02 -3.35
CA HIS A 99 -8.06 -3.40 -3.74
C HIS A 99 -7.21 -2.16 -4.01
N CYS A 100 -5.91 -2.22 -3.72
CA CYS A 100 -5.00 -1.11 -4.02
C CYS A 100 -4.99 -0.75 -5.51
N TYR A 101 -5.33 -1.69 -6.39
CA TYR A 101 -5.40 -1.47 -7.84
C TYR A 101 -6.63 -0.68 -8.29
N ASP A 102 -7.63 -0.48 -7.43
CA ASP A 102 -8.79 0.35 -7.73
C ASP A 102 -8.40 1.79 -8.12
N VAL A 103 -7.22 2.26 -7.69
CA VAL A 103 -6.71 3.59 -8.03
C VAL A 103 -6.43 3.80 -9.51
N TYR A 104 -6.18 2.74 -10.30
CA TYR A 104 -5.80 2.90 -11.71
C TYR A 104 -6.98 3.18 -12.64
N ALA A 105 -8.18 2.75 -12.26
CA ALA A 105 -9.39 2.92 -13.07
C ALA A 105 -10.54 3.60 -12.32
N GLY A 106 -10.42 3.74 -10.99
CA GLY A 106 -11.50 4.11 -10.08
C GLY A 106 -12.21 2.87 -9.53
N VAL A 107 -12.69 3.00 -8.29
CA VAL A 107 -13.35 1.92 -7.53
C VAL A 107 -14.56 1.37 -8.28
N GLU A 108 -15.41 2.25 -8.80
CA GLU A 108 -16.65 1.86 -9.47
C GLU A 108 -16.37 1.13 -10.78
N ARG A 109 -15.35 1.58 -11.52
CA ARG A 109 -14.99 1.00 -12.81
C ARG A 109 -14.34 -0.37 -12.65
N LEU A 110 -13.39 -0.53 -11.73
CA LEU A 110 -12.80 -1.86 -11.48
C LEU A 110 -13.84 -2.84 -10.94
N ARG A 111 -14.71 -2.39 -10.02
CA ARG A 111 -15.79 -3.24 -9.53
C ARG A 111 -16.68 -3.75 -10.66
N ALA A 112 -17.10 -2.87 -11.57
CA ALA A 112 -17.90 -3.28 -12.73
C ALA A 112 -17.17 -4.30 -13.62
N VAL A 113 -15.85 -4.11 -13.86
CA VAL A 113 -15.05 -5.07 -14.64
C VAL A 113 -14.98 -6.44 -13.96
N PHE A 114 -14.75 -6.49 -12.65
CA PHE A 114 -14.68 -7.77 -11.92
C PHE A 114 -16.05 -8.46 -11.81
N ASP A 115 -17.14 -7.68 -11.71
CA ASP A 115 -18.51 -8.21 -11.67
C ASP A 115 -18.94 -8.79 -13.04
N ASP A 116 -18.61 -8.10 -14.14
CA ASP A 116 -18.94 -8.53 -15.50
C ASP A 116 -18.08 -9.73 -15.95
N GLU A 117 -16.80 -9.76 -15.57
CA GLU A 117 -15.85 -10.81 -15.94
C GLU A 117 -15.12 -11.40 -14.72
N PRO A 118 -15.75 -12.33 -13.99
CA PRO A 118 -15.11 -13.06 -12.90
C PRO A 118 -13.86 -13.79 -13.38
N GLY A 119 -12.75 -13.66 -12.65
CA GLY A 119 -11.45 -14.20 -13.07
C GLY A 119 -10.59 -13.21 -13.87
N THR A 120 -10.99 -11.94 -13.96
CA THR A 120 -10.10 -10.88 -14.41
C THR A 120 -8.93 -10.71 -13.44
N TYR A 121 -7.71 -10.62 -13.97
CA TYR A 121 -6.50 -10.34 -13.19
C TYR A 121 -5.94 -8.98 -13.59
N VAL A 122 -5.61 -8.15 -12.59
CA VAL A 122 -4.91 -6.88 -12.81
C VAL A 122 -3.41 -7.13 -12.69
N LEU A 123 -2.71 -6.91 -13.80
CA LEU A 123 -1.27 -7.05 -13.87
C LEU A 123 -0.64 -5.66 -14.05
N THR A 124 0.03 -5.17 -13.02
CA THR A 124 0.83 -3.94 -13.08
C THR A 124 2.26 -4.26 -13.47
N ASP A 125 3.04 -3.26 -13.88
CA ASP A 125 4.47 -3.41 -14.16
C ASP A 125 5.22 -3.97 -12.95
N PHE A 126 4.86 -3.56 -11.74
CA PHE A 126 5.38 -4.14 -10.50
C PHE A 126 5.12 -5.65 -10.43
N LEU A 127 3.89 -6.09 -10.66
CA LEU A 127 3.55 -7.51 -10.53
C LEU A 127 4.17 -8.32 -11.66
N ALA A 128 4.14 -7.83 -12.91
CA ALA A 128 4.75 -8.48 -14.05
C ALA A 128 6.27 -8.67 -13.86
N SER A 129 6.98 -7.62 -13.47
CA SER A 129 8.43 -7.66 -13.28
C SER A 129 8.88 -8.46 -12.04
N SER A 130 8.00 -8.59 -11.04
CA SER A 130 8.31 -9.31 -9.80
C SER A 130 7.69 -10.71 -9.69
N PHE A 131 6.89 -11.15 -10.66
CA PHE A 131 6.02 -12.33 -10.58
C PHE A 131 6.75 -13.60 -10.11
N ALA A 132 7.93 -13.88 -10.65
CA ALA A 132 8.72 -15.05 -10.27
C ALA A 132 9.06 -15.05 -8.77
N ARG A 133 9.34 -13.88 -8.20
CA ARG A 133 9.64 -13.73 -6.78
C ARG A 133 8.37 -13.67 -5.95
N THR A 134 7.42 -12.81 -6.29
CA THR A 134 6.28 -12.46 -5.42
C THR A 134 5.15 -13.48 -5.47
N VAL A 135 5.04 -14.26 -6.55
CA VAL A 135 4.00 -15.27 -6.73
C VAL A 135 4.62 -16.66 -6.77
N VAL A 136 5.50 -16.95 -7.74
CA VAL A 136 5.98 -18.32 -7.97
C VAL A 136 6.76 -18.87 -6.77
N ALA A 137 7.81 -18.17 -6.32
CA ALA A 137 8.63 -18.63 -5.19
C ALA A 137 7.88 -18.62 -3.85
N GLU A 138 7.09 -17.57 -3.59
CA GLU A 138 6.41 -17.35 -2.31
C GLU A 138 5.21 -18.27 -2.11
N LEU A 139 4.51 -18.65 -3.19
CA LEU A 139 3.50 -19.70 -3.16
C LEU A 139 4.09 -21.11 -3.28
N GLY A 140 5.42 -21.22 -3.47
CA GLY A 140 6.13 -22.49 -3.59
C GLY A 140 5.82 -23.27 -4.87
N LEU A 141 5.33 -22.61 -5.92
CA LEU A 141 4.97 -23.24 -7.20
C LEU A 141 6.21 -23.77 -7.94
N ASP A 142 7.39 -23.26 -7.62
CA ASP A 142 8.69 -23.76 -8.08
C ASP A 142 9.10 -25.07 -7.39
N ARG A 143 8.55 -25.36 -6.21
CA ARG A 143 8.88 -26.52 -5.36
C ARG A 143 7.78 -27.58 -5.34
N HIS A 144 6.52 -27.16 -5.50
CA HIS A 144 5.31 -27.98 -5.45
C HIS A 144 4.35 -27.58 -6.58
N PRO A 145 4.66 -27.98 -7.84
CA PRO A 145 3.86 -27.61 -9.02
C PRO A 145 2.48 -28.29 -9.05
#